data_AF-A0A6V7EQM7-F1
#
_entry.id   AF-A0A6V7EQM7-F1
#
_cell.length_a   1.000
_cell.length_b   1.000
_cell.length_c   1.000
_cell.angle_alpha   90.00
_cell.angle_beta   90.00
_cell.angle_gamma   90.00
#
_symmetry.space_group_name_H-M   'P 1'
#
loop_
_entity.id
_entity.type
_entity.pdbx_description
1 polymer ?
#
loop_
_entity_poly.entity_id
_entity_poly.type
_entity_poly.pdbx_seq_one_letter_code
_entity_poly.pdbx_strand_id
1 'polypeptide(L)'
;MHTPTVFDSFFMAGFECSTHRRRDGRRLDLIAGTKHDRWAANDYRAVSAHGLRTVRDGMRWHLIEQRPGHYDWSSFLPMLHAANAAGTQVIWDLCHYGWPDDVDIWSPHFVDRFARFAAAAAQCVKNETDAVPFYAPVNEISFWAWNGGDHSGMYPKARGRGFELKHQLVRATIAAIDAVRQVEPHARFVQVDPAIHVIPSNDRPGPRREAERLRLAQFEAWDMICG
;
A
#
# COMPACT_ATOMS: atom_id res chain seq x y z
N MET A 1 22.71 -8.12 -24.56
CA MET A 1 21.32 -8.61 -24.51
C MET A 1 20.71 -8.03 -23.26
N HIS A 2 19.67 -7.20 -23.36
CA HIS A 2 18.97 -6.70 -22.19
C HIS A 2 18.05 -7.82 -21.69
N THR A 3 18.37 -8.41 -20.54
CA THR A 3 17.50 -9.37 -19.87
C THR A 3 16.28 -8.61 -19.37
N PRO A 4 15.04 -9.02 -19.70
CA PRO A 4 13.87 -8.29 -19.21
C PRO A 4 13.89 -8.28 -17.68
N THR A 5 13.93 -7.10 -17.09
CA THR A 5 13.76 -6.89 -15.66
C THR A 5 12.29 -6.57 -15.40
N VAL A 6 11.70 -7.14 -14.35
CA VAL A 6 10.29 -6.89 -13.96
C VAL A 6 10.06 -5.39 -13.72
N PHE A 7 11.09 -4.69 -13.26
CA PHE A 7 11.10 -3.26 -12.98
C PHE A 7 12.07 -2.52 -13.90
N ASP A 8 11.79 -1.24 -14.17
CA ASP A 8 12.59 -0.40 -15.07
C ASP A 8 13.94 0.04 -14.48
N SER A 9 14.13 -0.09 -13.16
CA SER A 9 15.42 0.07 -12.47
C SER A 9 15.55 -0.87 -11.27
N PHE A 10 16.79 -1.29 -10.96
CA PHE A 10 17.08 -2.14 -9.81
C PHE A 10 16.87 -1.40 -8.48
N PHE A 11 17.45 -0.21 -8.36
CA PHE A 11 17.13 0.71 -7.27
C PHE A 11 15.84 1.44 -7.61
N MET A 12 14.97 1.58 -6.60
CA MET A 12 13.68 2.25 -6.72
C MET A 12 13.66 3.47 -5.81
N ALA A 13 12.93 4.51 -6.20
CA ALA A 13 12.62 5.61 -5.30
C ALA A 13 11.26 5.37 -4.61
N GLY A 14 10.95 6.17 -3.60
CA GLY A 14 9.63 6.18 -2.98
C GLY A 14 9.26 7.57 -2.53
N PHE A 15 8.02 7.97 -2.81
CA PHE A 15 7.39 9.13 -2.18
C PHE A 15 6.43 8.63 -1.13
N GLU A 16 6.66 9.05 0.11
CA GLU A 16 5.86 8.63 1.25
C GLU A 16 4.42 9.12 1.09
N CYS A 17 3.47 8.19 1.10
CA CYS A 17 2.08 8.41 0.72
C CYS A 17 1.06 7.99 1.80
N SER A 18 1.51 7.76 3.03
CA SER A 18 0.63 7.40 4.13
C SER A 18 -0.49 8.43 4.33
N THR A 19 -1.70 7.90 4.50
CA THR A 19 -2.88 8.70 4.82
C THR A 19 -3.50 8.35 6.18
N HIS A 20 -2.69 7.82 7.11
CA HIS A 20 -3.17 7.30 8.39
C HIS A 20 -3.73 8.39 9.32
N ARG A 21 -4.64 7.98 10.21
CA ARG A 21 -5.07 8.81 11.34
C ARG A 21 -4.14 8.56 12.54
N ARG A 22 -3.66 9.63 13.15
CA ARG A 22 -2.85 9.60 14.39
C ARG A 22 -3.74 9.38 15.60
N ARG A 23 -3.13 9.13 16.76
CA ARG A 23 -3.86 8.93 18.04
C ARG A 23 -4.86 10.04 18.38
N ASP A 24 -4.52 11.30 18.08
CA ASP A 24 -5.35 12.49 18.30
C ASP A 24 -6.52 12.63 17.31
N GLY A 25 -6.69 11.67 16.39
CA GLY A 25 -7.74 11.67 15.38
C GLY A 25 -7.40 12.48 14.13
N ARG A 26 -6.31 13.25 14.11
CA ARG A 26 -5.90 13.99 12.91
C ARG A 26 -5.39 13.03 11.84
N ARG A 27 -5.92 13.18 10.62
CA ARG A 27 -5.40 12.50 9.44
C ARG A 27 -4.10 13.15 9.00
N LEU A 28 -3.06 12.35 8.82
CA LEU A 28 -1.88 12.73 8.06
C LEU A 28 -2.14 12.40 6.60
N ASP A 29 -1.75 13.30 5.72
CA ASP A 29 -1.67 13.08 4.27
C ASP A 29 -0.26 13.52 3.89
N LEU A 30 0.65 12.56 3.70
CA LEU A 30 2.07 12.85 3.48
C LEU A 30 2.36 13.33 2.05
N ILE A 31 1.52 12.99 1.09
CA ILE A 31 1.55 13.58 -0.26
C ILE A 31 1.28 15.09 -0.15
N ALA A 32 0.19 15.48 0.51
CA ALA A 32 -0.12 16.90 0.71
C ALA A 32 0.91 17.59 1.63
N GLY A 33 1.37 16.90 2.68
CA GLY A 33 2.33 17.43 3.66
C GLY A 33 3.69 17.76 3.06
N THR A 34 4.16 16.97 2.09
CA THR A 34 5.39 17.22 1.33
C THR A 34 5.16 18.09 0.10
N LYS A 35 3.89 18.38 -0.24
CA LYS A 35 3.45 19.05 -1.48
C LYS A 35 3.76 18.22 -2.73
N HIS A 36 3.95 16.91 -2.59
CA HIS A 36 4.21 16.02 -3.72
C HIS A 36 3.06 16.07 -4.74
N ASP A 37 1.81 16.26 -4.31
CA ASP A 37 0.66 16.45 -5.21
C ASP A 37 0.78 17.67 -6.14
N ARG A 38 1.55 18.69 -5.75
CA ARG A 38 1.81 19.89 -6.56
C ARG A 38 3.10 19.79 -7.37
N TRP A 39 4.06 19.02 -6.88
CA TRP A 39 5.42 18.94 -7.44
C TRP A 39 5.74 17.60 -8.09
N ALA A 40 4.78 16.67 -8.21
CA ALA A 40 4.99 15.31 -8.72
C ALA A 40 5.83 15.26 -10.00
N ALA A 41 5.55 16.14 -10.98
CA ALA A 41 6.33 16.19 -12.22
C ALA A 41 7.80 16.56 -12.00
N ASN A 42 8.09 17.46 -11.06
CA ASN A 42 9.46 17.80 -10.68
C ASN A 42 10.12 16.65 -9.92
N ASP A 43 9.39 16.02 -9.02
CA ASP A 43 9.88 14.94 -8.17
C ASP A 43 10.21 13.68 -8.99
N TYR A 44 9.35 13.27 -9.92
CA TYR A 44 9.63 12.16 -10.84
C TYR A 44 10.82 12.46 -11.77
N ARG A 45 10.94 13.69 -12.29
CA ARG A 45 12.12 14.09 -13.07
C ARG A 45 13.40 14.06 -12.25
N ALA A 46 13.34 14.47 -10.98
CA ALA A 46 14.50 14.48 -10.10
C ALA A 46 15.04 13.06 -9.85
N VAL A 47 14.17 12.10 -9.54
CA VAL A 47 14.61 10.70 -9.33
C VAL A 47 15.07 10.04 -10.63
N SER A 48 14.43 10.36 -11.75
CA SER A 48 14.85 9.91 -13.09
C SER A 48 16.26 10.40 -13.46
N ALA A 49 16.63 11.63 -13.08
CA ALA A 49 17.97 12.17 -13.26
C ALA A 49 19.06 11.39 -12.49
N HIS A 50 18.68 10.63 -11.47
CA HIS A 50 19.56 9.71 -10.73
C HIS A 50 19.51 8.26 -11.23
N GLY A 51 18.83 7.99 -12.35
CA GLY A 51 18.69 6.66 -12.93
C GLY A 51 17.65 5.77 -12.23
N LEU A 52 16.86 6.34 -11.32
CA LEU A 52 15.73 5.65 -10.69
C LEU A 52 14.51 5.81 -11.58
N ARG A 53 14.08 4.71 -12.23
CA ARG A 53 12.96 4.69 -13.17
C ARG A 53 11.72 3.99 -12.63
N THR A 54 11.87 3.19 -11.58
CA THR A 54 10.76 2.63 -10.81
C THR A 54 10.60 3.38 -9.49
N VAL A 55 9.37 3.77 -9.18
CA VAL A 55 9.01 4.55 -7.99
C VAL A 55 7.81 3.91 -7.29
N ARG A 56 7.79 3.96 -5.97
CA ARG A 56 6.59 3.69 -5.18
C ARG A 56 5.92 4.99 -4.74
N ASP A 57 4.61 5.06 -4.94
CA ASP A 57 3.78 6.23 -4.61
C ASP A 57 2.35 5.75 -4.36
N GLY A 58 1.40 6.60 -3.95
CA GLY A 58 0.10 6.13 -3.48
C GLY A 58 -1.12 6.95 -3.83
N MET A 59 -2.26 6.29 -3.75
CA MET A 59 -3.57 6.87 -3.90
C MET A 59 -4.13 7.30 -2.55
N ARG A 60 -4.79 8.46 -2.52
CA ARG A 60 -5.47 8.97 -1.33
C ARG A 60 -6.91 8.47 -1.31
N TRP A 61 -7.12 7.17 -1.03
CA TRP A 61 -8.45 6.54 -1.08
C TRP A 61 -9.53 7.37 -0.36
N HIS A 62 -9.21 7.89 0.84
CA HIS A 62 -10.11 8.74 1.62
C HIS A 62 -10.54 10.06 0.95
N LEU A 63 -9.74 10.59 0.00
CA LEU A 63 -10.12 11.76 -0.82
C LEU A 63 -10.81 11.36 -2.11
N ILE A 64 -10.39 10.25 -2.70
CA ILE A 64 -10.93 9.77 -3.98
C ILE A 64 -12.37 9.28 -3.80
N GLU A 65 -12.65 8.55 -2.72
CA GLU A 65 -13.97 7.96 -2.48
C GLU A 65 -14.60 8.50 -1.19
N GLN A 66 -14.88 9.81 -1.17
CA GLN A 66 -15.56 10.45 -0.02
C GLN A 66 -17.01 10.00 0.15
N ARG A 67 -17.64 9.50 -0.92
CA ARG A 67 -19.00 8.96 -0.90
C ARG A 67 -19.01 7.58 -1.53
N PRO A 68 -19.78 6.63 -0.98
CA PRO A 68 -19.81 5.29 -1.53
C PRO A 68 -20.11 5.15 -3.02
N GLY A 69 -19.15 4.60 -3.77
CA GLY A 69 -19.26 4.34 -5.20
C GLY A 69 -19.06 5.56 -6.09
N HIS A 70 -18.72 6.71 -5.51
CA HIS A 70 -18.45 7.95 -6.22
C HIS A 70 -16.97 8.30 -6.11
N TYR A 71 -16.27 8.27 -7.25
CA TYR A 71 -14.83 8.47 -7.31
C TYR A 71 -14.48 9.82 -7.92
N ASP A 72 -13.71 10.63 -7.19
CA ASP A 72 -13.08 11.85 -7.66
C ASP A 72 -11.56 11.63 -7.80
N TRP A 73 -11.11 11.51 -9.04
CA TRP A 73 -9.71 11.23 -9.36
C TRP A 73 -8.84 12.49 -9.44
N SER A 74 -9.35 13.67 -9.12
CA SER A 74 -8.61 14.95 -9.19
C SER A 74 -7.34 14.96 -8.33
N SER A 75 -7.31 14.16 -7.26
CA SER A 75 -6.16 14.00 -6.38
C SER A 75 -5.10 13.02 -6.89
N PHE A 76 -5.39 12.28 -7.98
CA PHE A 76 -4.55 11.20 -8.51
C PHE A 76 -4.12 11.43 -9.97
N LEU A 77 -5.04 11.81 -10.86
CA LEU A 77 -4.77 11.95 -12.29
C LEU A 77 -3.57 12.86 -12.61
N PRO A 78 -3.39 14.02 -11.96
CA PRO A 78 -2.21 14.85 -12.21
C PRO A 78 -0.88 14.13 -11.91
N MET A 79 -0.86 13.26 -10.89
CA MET A 79 0.33 12.47 -10.54
C MET A 79 0.56 11.36 -11.57
N LEU A 80 -0.50 10.65 -11.98
CA LEU A 80 -0.41 9.64 -13.04
C LEU A 80 0.11 10.24 -14.35
N HIS A 81 -0.44 11.38 -14.78
CA HIS A 81 0.01 12.08 -15.99
C HIS A 81 1.46 12.56 -15.87
N ALA A 82 1.86 13.06 -14.70
CA ALA A 82 3.23 13.46 -14.44
C ALA A 82 4.20 12.27 -14.52
N ALA A 83 3.84 11.11 -13.96
CA ALA A 83 4.65 9.90 -14.03
C ALA A 83 4.79 9.41 -15.48
N ASN A 84 3.69 9.37 -16.24
CA ASN A 84 3.69 9.00 -17.65
C ASN A 84 4.57 9.94 -18.47
N ALA A 85 4.45 11.26 -18.28
CA ALA A 85 5.26 12.25 -18.97
C ALA A 85 6.76 12.17 -18.63
N ALA A 86 7.09 11.74 -17.41
CA ALA A 86 8.47 11.50 -16.97
C ALA A 86 9.01 10.12 -17.36
N GLY A 87 8.19 9.23 -17.94
CA GLY A 87 8.55 7.84 -18.23
C GLY A 87 8.88 7.04 -16.97
N THR A 88 8.21 7.34 -15.86
CA THR A 88 8.42 6.68 -14.56
C THR A 88 7.42 5.53 -14.39
N GLN A 89 7.92 4.32 -14.15
CA GLN A 89 7.10 3.20 -13.72
C GLN A 89 6.74 3.37 -12.26
N VAL A 90 5.46 3.58 -11.96
CA VAL A 90 4.98 3.74 -10.59
C VAL A 90 4.27 2.48 -10.10
N ILE A 91 4.66 2.02 -8.91
CA ILE A 91 3.92 1.03 -8.12
C ILE A 91 2.97 1.83 -7.22
N TRP A 92 1.68 1.79 -7.55
CA TRP A 92 0.66 2.56 -6.83
C TRP A 92 0.15 1.80 -5.59
N ASP A 93 0.37 2.39 -4.42
CA ASP A 93 -0.25 1.97 -3.18
C ASP A 93 -1.74 2.31 -3.22
N LEU A 94 -2.60 1.29 -3.19
CA LEU A 94 -4.05 1.48 -3.14
C LEU A 94 -4.50 1.85 -1.71
N CYS A 95 -3.87 1.27 -0.70
CA CYS A 95 -4.13 1.56 0.71
C CYS A 95 -2.82 1.64 1.52
N HIS A 96 -2.37 2.87 1.79
CA HIS A 96 -1.22 3.13 2.65
C HIS A 96 -1.67 3.64 4.03
N TYR A 97 -2.08 2.70 4.89
CA TYR A 97 -2.57 2.91 6.26
C TYR A 97 -3.78 3.85 6.43
N GLY A 98 -4.45 4.23 5.34
CA GLY A 98 -5.55 5.18 5.37
C GLY A 98 -6.67 4.78 4.42
N TRP A 99 -7.90 4.92 4.91
CA TRP A 99 -9.13 4.55 4.25
C TRP A 99 -10.23 5.58 4.55
N PRO A 100 -11.38 5.57 3.84
CA PRO A 100 -12.51 6.47 4.08
C PRO A 100 -13.06 6.36 5.51
N ASP A 101 -13.53 7.49 6.05
CA ASP A 101 -13.94 7.62 7.46
C ASP A 101 -15.21 6.85 7.82
N ASP A 102 -16.07 6.61 6.83
CA ASP A 102 -17.34 5.90 6.98
C ASP A 102 -17.19 4.38 7.01
N VAL A 103 -15.99 3.85 6.76
CA VAL A 103 -15.74 2.42 6.64
C VAL A 103 -15.12 1.85 7.92
N ASP A 104 -15.81 0.88 8.51
CA ASP A 104 -15.28 0.07 9.60
C ASP A 104 -14.38 -1.05 9.07
N ILE A 105 -13.07 -0.94 9.34
CA ILE A 105 -12.03 -1.90 8.93
C ILE A 105 -12.23 -3.30 9.51
N TRP A 106 -12.94 -3.43 10.63
CA TRP A 106 -13.20 -4.74 11.24
C TRP A 106 -14.32 -5.50 10.53
N SER A 107 -15.15 -4.80 9.77
CA SER A 107 -16.30 -5.39 9.09
C SER A 107 -15.91 -6.10 7.78
N PRO A 108 -16.62 -7.16 7.38
CA PRO A 108 -16.48 -7.72 6.02
C PRO A 108 -16.72 -6.69 4.92
N HIS A 109 -17.53 -5.66 5.19
CA HIS A 109 -17.79 -4.58 4.24
C HIS A 109 -16.50 -3.87 3.81
N PHE A 110 -15.50 -3.73 4.68
CA PHE A 110 -14.20 -3.16 4.32
C PHE A 110 -13.55 -3.88 3.14
N VAL A 111 -13.60 -5.21 3.12
CA VAL A 111 -13.03 -6.04 2.04
C VAL A 111 -13.74 -5.75 0.72
N ASP A 112 -15.07 -5.80 0.72
CA ASP A 112 -15.87 -5.55 -0.49
C ASP A 112 -15.71 -4.12 -0.99
N ARG A 113 -15.64 -3.17 -0.06
CA ARG A 113 -15.48 -1.75 -0.30
C ARG A 113 -14.12 -1.46 -0.94
N PHE A 114 -13.06 -2.05 -0.40
CA PHE A 114 -11.71 -1.91 -0.92
C PHE A 114 -11.56 -2.56 -2.30
N ALA A 115 -12.16 -3.75 -2.51
CA ALA A 115 -12.13 -4.40 -3.82
C ALA A 115 -12.81 -3.57 -4.92
N ARG A 116 -13.96 -2.95 -4.62
CA ARG A 116 -14.63 -2.02 -5.55
C ARG A 116 -13.77 -0.80 -5.88
N PHE A 117 -13.14 -0.20 -4.86
CA PHE A 117 -12.21 0.90 -5.07
C PHE A 117 -11.01 0.49 -5.93
N ALA A 118 -10.41 -0.67 -5.65
CA ALA A 118 -9.28 -1.19 -6.41
C ALA A 118 -9.62 -1.43 -7.89
N ALA A 119 -10.79 -2.01 -8.19
CA ALA A 119 -11.28 -2.14 -9.57
C ALA A 119 -11.50 -0.77 -10.24
N ALA A 120 -12.08 0.20 -9.53
CA ALA A 120 -12.28 1.55 -10.06
C ALA A 120 -10.95 2.28 -10.33
N ALA A 121 -9.96 2.09 -9.45
CA ALA A 121 -8.60 2.60 -9.64
C ALA A 121 -7.93 1.97 -10.86
N ALA A 122 -8.05 0.65 -11.03
CA ALA A 122 -7.54 -0.04 -12.21
C ALA A 122 -8.19 0.44 -13.50
N GLN A 123 -9.51 0.66 -13.50
CA GLN A 123 -10.23 1.19 -14.65
C GLN A 123 -9.79 2.62 -14.97
N CYS A 124 -9.58 3.45 -13.95
CA CYS A 124 -9.06 4.81 -14.11
C CYS A 124 -7.68 4.78 -14.77
N VAL A 125 -6.72 4.02 -14.24
CA VAL A 125 -5.37 3.91 -14.83
C VAL A 125 -5.42 3.38 -16.26
N LYS A 126 -6.23 2.33 -16.52
CA LYS A 126 -6.40 1.74 -17.85
C LYS A 126 -6.95 2.73 -18.89
N ASN A 127 -7.78 3.67 -18.48
CA ASN A 127 -8.30 4.71 -19.39
C ASN A 127 -7.24 5.76 -19.77
N GLU A 128 -6.16 5.87 -19.00
CA GLU A 128 -5.18 6.94 -19.11
C GLU A 128 -3.85 6.47 -19.73
N THR A 129 -3.58 5.16 -19.77
CA THR A 129 -2.36 4.59 -20.33
C THR A 129 -2.51 3.11 -20.72
N ASP A 130 -1.78 2.71 -21.77
CA ASP A 130 -1.66 1.30 -22.20
C ASP A 130 -0.52 0.56 -21.46
N ALA A 131 0.23 1.25 -20.60
CA ALA A 131 1.31 0.63 -19.83
C ALA A 131 0.75 -0.41 -18.85
N VAL A 132 1.49 -1.51 -18.66
CA VAL A 132 1.15 -2.52 -17.65
C VAL A 132 1.22 -1.89 -16.25
N PRO A 133 0.09 -1.80 -15.50
CA PRO A 133 0.09 -1.11 -14.23
C PRO A 133 0.64 -2.00 -13.10
N PHE A 134 1.27 -1.37 -12.12
CA PHE A 134 1.79 -2.00 -10.91
C PHE A 134 1.06 -1.46 -9.69
N TYR A 135 0.61 -2.35 -8.81
CA TYR A 135 -0.09 -1.99 -7.59
C TYR A 135 0.51 -2.66 -6.37
N ALA A 136 0.48 -1.96 -5.24
CA ALA A 136 0.62 -2.53 -3.92
C ALA A 136 -0.72 -2.38 -3.19
N PRO A 137 -1.50 -3.47 -3.00
CA PRO A 137 -2.86 -3.36 -2.48
C PRO A 137 -2.88 -2.75 -1.07
N VAL A 138 -2.21 -3.38 -0.11
CA VAL A 138 -2.13 -2.91 1.27
C VAL A 138 -0.68 -2.80 1.68
N ASN A 139 -0.29 -1.63 2.17
CA ASN A 139 1.06 -1.41 2.71
C ASN A 139 1.22 -2.09 4.07
N GLU A 140 2.29 -2.87 4.22
CA GLU A 140 2.81 -3.45 5.47
C GLU A 140 1.73 -4.04 6.39
N ILE A 141 1.05 -5.08 5.90
CA ILE A 141 0.00 -5.80 6.62
C ILE A 141 0.48 -6.23 8.01
N SER A 142 1.68 -6.78 8.10
CA SER A 142 2.24 -7.31 9.35
C SER A 142 2.55 -6.19 10.35
N PHE A 143 3.14 -5.08 9.89
CA PHE A 143 3.36 -3.91 10.75
C PHE A 143 2.04 -3.30 11.22
N TRP A 144 1.09 -3.12 10.29
CA TRP A 144 -0.18 -2.48 10.61
C TRP A 144 -1.03 -3.31 11.57
N ALA A 145 -1.05 -4.64 11.39
CA ALA A 145 -1.64 -5.58 12.34
C ALA A 145 -1.03 -5.43 13.74
N TRP A 146 0.30 -5.42 13.84
CA TRP A 146 1.01 -5.30 15.12
C TRP A 146 0.78 -3.93 15.78
N ASN A 147 1.00 -2.82 15.05
CA ASN A 147 0.95 -1.48 15.62
C ASN A 147 -0.50 -1.00 15.86
N GLY A 148 -1.40 -1.27 14.89
CA GLY A 148 -2.79 -0.81 14.91
C GLY A 148 -3.76 -1.77 15.58
N GLY A 149 -3.46 -3.08 15.58
CA GLY A 149 -4.29 -4.14 16.15
C GLY A 149 -3.88 -4.57 17.55
N ASP A 150 -2.57 -4.64 17.85
CA ASP A 150 -2.08 -5.10 19.16
C ASP A 150 -1.65 -3.96 20.09
N HIS A 151 -0.95 -2.95 19.55
CA HIS A 151 -0.27 -1.94 20.38
C HIS A 151 -0.99 -0.60 20.46
N SER A 152 -2.11 -0.44 19.77
CA SER A 152 -2.87 0.81 19.70
C SER A 152 -2.06 2.04 19.25
N GLY A 153 -0.92 1.85 18.57
CA GLY A 153 -0.01 2.92 18.18
C GLY A 153 -0.45 3.68 16.94
N MET A 154 -1.29 3.08 16.11
CA MET A 154 -1.97 3.73 14.98
C MET A 154 -3.42 3.27 14.84
N TYR A 155 -4.22 3.95 14.01
CA TYR A 155 -5.57 3.49 13.70
C TYR A 155 -5.54 2.07 13.09
N PRO A 156 -6.48 1.18 13.45
CA PRO A 156 -7.72 1.40 14.22
C PRO A 156 -7.60 1.49 15.76
N LYS A 157 -6.40 1.50 16.33
CA LYS A 157 -6.12 1.66 17.78
C LYS A 157 -6.69 0.54 18.66
N ALA A 158 -6.79 -0.68 18.12
CA ALA A 158 -7.16 -1.83 18.93
C ALA A 158 -6.00 -2.33 19.81
N ARG A 159 -6.32 -3.24 20.73
CA ARG A 159 -5.37 -3.96 21.56
C ARG A 159 -5.70 -5.45 21.53
N GLY A 160 -4.69 -6.27 21.31
CA GLY A 160 -4.82 -7.73 21.22
C GLY A 160 -5.64 -8.25 20.03
N ARG A 161 -5.88 -7.43 19.00
CA ARG A 161 -6.65 -7.80 17.78
C ARG A 161 -5.77 -7.82 16.53
N GLY A 162 -4.45 -7.94 16.67
CA GLY A 162 -3.50 -7.92 15.55
C GLY A 162 -3.76 -9.05 14.56
N PHE A 163 -4.00 -10.28 15.05
CA PHE A 163 -4.28 -11.42 14.16
C PHE A 163 -5.59 -11.25 13.37
N GLU A 164 -6.64 -10.72 14.02
CA GLU A 164 -7.90 -10.41 13.36
C GLU A 164 -7.73 -9.34 12.27
N LEU A 165 -6.99 -8.26 12.58
CA LEU A 165 -6.67 -7.21 11.62
C LEU A 165 -5.85 -7.75 10.44
N LYS A 166 -4.82 -8.58 10.72
CA LYS A 166 -4.00 -9.24 9.71
C LYS A 166 -4.86 -10.03 8.73
N HIS A 167 -5.76 -10.87 9.24
CA HIS A 167 -6.67 -11.66 8.42
C HIS A 167 -7.59 -10.78 7.56
N GLN A 168 -8.13 -9.69 8.11
CA GLN A 168 -8.94 -8.74 7.33
C GLN A 168 -8.16 -8.06 6.22
N LEU A 169 -6.93 -7.62 6.49
CA LEU A 169 -6.07 -6.97 5.51
C LEU A 169 -5.60 -7.94 4.41
N VAL A 170 -5.34 -9.21 4.75
CA VAL A 170 -5.06 -10.26 3.76
C VAL A 170 -6.27 -10.50 2.87
N ARG A 171 -7.47 -10.66 3.43
CA ARG A 171 -8.71 -10.82 2.66
C ARG A 171 -8.96 -9.64 1.72
N ALA A 172 -8.76 -8.42 2.22
CA ALA A 172 -8.85 -7.19 1.43
C ALA A 172 -7.83 -7.17 0.28
N THR A 173 -6.60 -7.62 0.53
CA THR A 173 -5.54 -7.72 -0.48
C THR A 173 -5.90 -8.71 -1.59
N ILE A 174 -6.34 -9.91 -1.24
CA ILE A 174 -6.76 -10.94 -2.21
C ILE A 174 -7.94 -10.43 -3.04
N ALA A 175 -8.98 -9.91 -2.39
CA ALA A 175 -10.17 -9.40 -3.08
C ALA A 175 -9.85 -8.22 -4.02
N ALA A 176 -8.94 -7.32 -3.62
CA ALA A 176 -8.48 -6.24 -4.47
C ALA A 176 -7.69 -6.75 -5.68
N ILE A 177 -6.80 -7.72 -5.50
CA ILE A 177 -6.05 -8.35 -6.61
C ILE A 177 -6.99 -8.97 -7.62
N ASP A 178 -7.97 -9.74 -7.15
CA ASP A 178 -8.95 -10.39 -8.03
C ASP A 178 -9.78 -9.35 -8.78
N ALA A 179 -10.28 -8.33 -8.08
CA ALA A 179 -11.06 -7.25 -8.68
C ALA A 179 -10.28 -6.44 -9.72
N VAL A 180 -9.01 -6.13 -9.45
CA VAL A 180 -8.11 -5.47 -10.41
C VAL A 180 -7.90 -6.35 -11.63
N ARG A 181 -7.65 -7.65 -11.46
CA ARG A 181 -7.43 -8.58 -12.59
C ARG A 181 -8.65 -8.75 -13.50
N GLN A 182 -9.86 -8.58 -12.98
CA GLN A 182 -11.06 -8.56 -13.83
C GLN A 182 -11.10 -7.35 -14.78
N VAL A 183 -10.48 -6.23 -14.38
CA VAL A 183 -10.41 -5.00 -15.18
C VAL A 183 -9.17 -4.96 -16.07
N GLU A 184 -8.02 -5.29 -15.50
CA GLU A 184 -6.72 -5.29 -16.16
C GLU A 184 -5.97 -6.60 -15.87
N PRO A 185 -6.15 -7.65 -16.70
CA PRO A 185 -5.53 -8.96 -16.49
C PRO A 185 -4.00 -8.96 -16.47
N HIS A 186 -3.36 -7.95 -17.09
CA HIS A 186 -1.90 -7.84 -17.12
C HIS A 186 -1.32 -7.15 -15.90
N ALA A 187 -2.15 -6.57 -15.02
CA ALA A 187 -1.70 -5.87 -13.83
C ALA A 187 -0.73 -6.70 -12.98
N ARG A 188 0.32 -6.04 -12.48
CA ARG A 188 1.34 -6.62 -11.60
C ARG A 188 1.11 -6.17 -10.17
N PHE A 189 1.44 -7.04 -9.22
CA PHE A 189 1.21 -6.77 -7.80
C PHE A 189 2.51 -6.91 -7.02
N VAL A 190 2.75 -5.96 -6.13
CA VAL A 190 3.90 -5.94 -5.22
C VAL A 190 3.36 -6.00 -3.79
N GLN A 191 3.72 -7.04 -3.06
CA GLN A 191 3.43 -7.13 -1.63
C GLN A 191 4.52 -6.42 -0.86
N VAL A 192 4.14 -5.64 0.14
CA VAL A 192 5.05 -4.82 0.93
C VAL A 192 4.85 -5.17 2.40
N ASP A 193 5.91 -5.62 3.05
CA ASP A 193 5.97 -5.87 4.49
C ASP A 193 7.42 -5.71 4.98
N PRO A 194 7.63 -5.34 6.25
CA PRO A 194 8.96 -5.14 6.77
C PRO A 194 9.69 -6.48 6.93
N ALA A 195 10.88 -6.57 6.33
CA ALA A 195 11.83 -7.64 6.58
C ALA A 195 12.73 -7.25 7.76
N ILE A 196 12.50 -7.85 8.92
CA ILE A 196 13.22 -7.56 10.16
C ILE A 196 14.14 -8.72 10.58
N HIS A 197 15.36 -8.36 10.96
CA HIS A 197 16.28 -9.28 11.61
C HIS A 197 16.07 -9.21 13.13
N VAL A 198 15.46 -10.26 13.69
CA VAL A 198 15.15 -10.33 15.13
C VAL A 198 16.21 -11.17 15.83
N ILE A 199 16.89 -10.58 16.82
CA ILE A 199 17.84 -11.27 17.68
C ILE A 199 17.31 -11.36 19.12
N PRO A 200 17.59 -12.46 19.85
CA PRO A 200 17.20 -12.55 21.24
C PRO A 200 18.03 -11.60 22.11
N SER A 201 17.45 -11.10 23.20
CA SER A 201 18.15 -10.21 24.13
C SER A 201 19.27 -10.92 24.92
N ASN A 202 19.25 -12.25 25.00
CA ASN A 202 20.31 -13.10 25.55
C ASN A 202 20.09 -14.57 25.14
N ASP A 203 21.03 -15.43 25.51
CA ASP A 203 21.02 -16.85 25.12
C ASP A 203 20.06 -17.76 25.90
N ARG A 204 19.27 -17.21 26.83
CA ARG A 204 18.32 -18.05 27.59
C ARG A 204 17.24 -18.59 26.66
N PRO A 205 16.70 -19.80 26.92
CA PRO A 205 15.69 -20.42 26.07
C PRO A 205 14.43 -19.57 25.84
N GLY A 206 14.00 -18.79 26.84
CA GLY A 206 12.82 -17.91 26.74
C GLY A 206 12.98 -16.81 25.67
N PRO A 207 13.95 -15.91 25.81
CA PRO A 207 14.27 -14.89 24.81
C PRO A 207 14.53 -15.44 23.41
N ARG A 208 15.19 -16.61 23.28
CA ARG A 208 15.37 -17.29 21.99
C ARG A 208 14.04 -17.67 21.33
N ARG A 209 13.12 -18.27 22.09
CA ARG A 209 11.77 -18.60 21.60
C ARG A 209 10.95 -17.36 21.23
N GLU A 210 11.09 -16.28 22.01
CA GLU A 210 10.41 -15.01 21.73
C GLU A 210 10.87 -14.40 20.40
N ALA A 211 12.19 -14.30 20.21
CA ALA A 211 12.77 -13.78 18.98
C ALA A 211 12.35 -14.63 17.77
N GLU A 212 12.34 -15.95 17.91
CA GLU A 212 11.90 -16.85 16.84
C GLU A 212 10.42 -16.66 16.49
N ARG A 213 9.53 -16.51 17.50
CA ARG A 213 8.11 -16.23 17.25
C ARG A 213 7.91 -14.92 16.49
N LEU A 214 8.60 -13.86 16.89
CA LEU A 214 8.54 -12.56 16.19
C LEU A 214 9.13 -12.65 14.77
N ARG A 215 10.23 -13.40 14.60
CA ARG A 215 10.83 -13.64 13.28
C ARG A 215 9.86 -14.35 12.35
N LEU A 216 9.09 -15.33 12.84
CA LEU A 216 8.11 -16.05 12.03
C LEU A 216 6.85 -15.20 11.75
N ALA A 217 6.42 -14.38 12.71
CA ALA A 217 5.20 -13.57 12.59
C ALA A 217 5.19 -12.60 11.40
N GLN A 218 6.36 -12.17 10.91
CA GLN A 218 6.49 -11.29 9.74
C GLN A 218 6.15 -11.98 8.41
N PHE A 219 6.18 -13.32 8.36
CA PHE A 219 5.86 -14.09 7.15
C PHE A 219 4.40 -14.51 7.08
N GLU A 220 3.67 -14.48 8.21
CA GLU A 220 2.28 -14.96 8.30
C GLU A 220 1.35 -14.33 7.24
N ALA A 221 1.49 -13.02 6.96
CA ALA A 221 0.66 -12.36 5.97
C ALA A 221 0.95 -12.87 4.55
N TRP A 222 2.22 -13.12 4.22
CA TRP A 222 2.61 -13.67 2.92
C TRP A 222 2.19 -15.13 2.77
N ASP A 223 2.34 -15.93 3.83
CA ASP A 223 1.88 -17.33 3.83
C ASP A 223 0.37 -17.39 3.56
N MET A 224 -0.43 -16.54 4.24
CA MET A 224 -1.88 -16.48 4.00
C MET A 224 -2.26 -16.00 2.58
N ILE A 225 -1.47 -15.12 1.97
CA ILE A 225 -1.72 -14.63 0.61
C ILE A 225 -1.36 -15.69 -0.43
N CYS A 226 -0.30 -16.46 -0.21
CA CYS A 226 0.20 -17.46 -1.15
C CYS A 226 -0.56 -18.80 -1.10
N GLY A 227 -1.21 -19.11 0.03
CA GLY A 227 -2.01 -20.33 0.21
C GLY A 227 -1.24 -21.47 0.85
#